data_AF-A0A1Z9H3L9-F1
#
_entry.id   AF-A0A1Z9H3L9-F1
#
_cell.length_a   1.000
_cell.length_b   1.000
_cell.length_c   1.000
_cell.angle_alpha   90.00
_cell.angle_beta   90.00
_cell.angle_gamma   90.00
#
_symmetry.space_group_name_H-M   'P 1'
#
loop_
_entity.id
_entity.type
_entity.pdbx_description
1 polymer ?
#
loop_
_entity_poly.entity_id
_entity_poly.type
_entity_poly.pdbx_seq_one_letter_code
_entity_poly.pdbx_strand_id
1 'polypeptide(L)'
;PSSVSTQVPVGLHVGHGVKFIGTEKIHTQGNLENTGNDLDLSIDGHGFFQILQPNGIVGYSRDGHFNIDGMGRLVTNDGMLLDPEINIPQDTRKIEVGFDGTVTVFLRDETMPEAIGSIQLARFQNPAGLTPLGKNLYVSTPASGNAIVDAPGASSMGTLTQGFLERSNVSLVEEMVNMITSQRAYEVNSKAIQSADEMLKNTNNLVR
;
A
#
# COMPACT_ATOMS: atom_id res chain seq x y z
N PRO A 1 -56.08 -25.29 36.50
CA PRO A 1 -56.23 -24.22 35.49
C PRO A 1 -54.96 -23.37 35.41
N SER A 2 -54.06 -23.78 34.53
CA SER A 2 -52.87 -23.04 34.10
C SER A 2 -53.30 -21.90 33.17
N SER A 3 -53.09 -20.64 33.56
CA SER A 3 -53.23 -19.49 32.67
C SER A 3 -51.94 -19.25 31.91
N VAL A 4 -52.08 -19.27 30.59
CA VAL A 4 -51.06 -19.04 29.55
C VAL A 4 -50.63 -17.57 29.57
N SER A 5 -49.59 -17.18 30.33
CA SER A 5 -48.96 -15.84 30.19
C SER A 5 -47.64 -15.65 30.95
N THR A 6 -46.69 -16.58 30.87
CA THR A 6 -45.29 -16.22 31.17
C THR A 6 -44.39 -16.75 30.06
N GLN A 7 -44.41 -16.07 28.92
CA GLN A 7 -43.32 -16.16 27.95
C GLN A 7 -42.10 -15.49 28.56
N VAL A 8 -41.03 -16.26 28.72
CA VAL A 8 -39.72 -15.76 29.12
C VAL A 8 -39.21 -14.83 27.99
N PRO A 9 -38.91 -13.54 28.24
CA PRO A 9 -38.74 -12.54 27.18
C PRO A 9 -37.32 -12.48 26.58
N VAL A 10 -36.50 -13.51 26.76
CA VAL A 10 -35.12 -13.53 26.25
C VAL A 10 -34.88 -14.80 25.47
N GLY A 11 -34.80 -14.67 24.14
CA GLY A 11 -34.33 -15.74 23.29
C GLY A 11 -32.90 -16.12 23.69
N LEU A 12 -32.66 -17.42 23.91
CA LEU A 12 -31.32 -17.96 24.11
C LEU A 12 -30.54 -17.82 22.81
N HIS A 13 -29.77 -16.73 22.67
CA HIS A 13 -28.88 -16.52 21.55
C HIS A 13 -27.49 -17.01 21.95
N VAL A 14 -27.04 -18.09 21.30
CA VAL A 14 -25.65 -18.55 21.38
C VAL A 14 -24.93 -18.07 20.13
N GLY A 15 -23.82 -17.36 20.31
CA GLY A 15 -22.98 -16.92 19.20
C GLY A 15 -22.22 -18.08 18.58
N HIS A 16 -22.17 -18.16 17.25
CA HIS A 16 -21.49 -19.22 16.49
C HIS A 16 -19.99 -18.95 16.26
N GLY A 17 -19.41 -17.99 16.98
CA GLY A 17 -18.02 -17.58 16.84
C GLY A 17 -17.81 -16.39 15.91
N VAL A 18 -16.59 -16.26 15.41
CA VAL A 18 -16.12 -15.15 14.56
C VAL A 18 -15.45 -15.69 13.30
N LYS A 19 -15.44 -14.92 12.20
CA LYS A 19 -14.81 -15.30 10.93
C LYS A 19 -13.93 -14.16 10.41
N PHE A 20 -12.79 -14.53 9.84
CA PHE A 20 -11.93 -13.61 9.10
C PHE A 20 -12.52 -13.30 7.70
N ILE A 21 -12.72 -12.01 7.39
CA ILE A 21 -13.32 -11.56 6.12
C ILE A 21 -12.24 -11.28 5.06
N GLY A 22 -11.10 -10.72 5.46
CA GLY A 22 -9.97 -10.42 4.58
C GLY A 22 -8.96 -9.47 5.23
N THR A 23 -7.76 -9.37 4.63
CA THR A 23 -6.79 -8.31 4.93
C THR A 23 -6.97 -7.19 3.91
N GLU A 24 -7.17 -5.96 4.36
CA GLU A 24 -7.20 -4.77 3.52
C GLU A 24 -5.92 -3.96 3.73
N LYS A 25 -5.42 -3.33 2.67
CA LYS A 25 -4.32 -2.35 2.77
C LYS A 25 -4.89 -0.95 2.93
N ILE A 26 -4.41 -0.25 3.95
CA ILE A 26 -4.78 1.14 4.22
C ILE A 26 -3.83 2.04 3.41
N HIS A 27 -4.38 2.71 2.40
CA HIS A 27 -3.65 3.61 1.51
C HIS A 27 -3.65 5.06 2.00
N THR A 28 -3.25 5.27 3.26
CA THR A 28 -2.97 6.61 3.79
C THR A 28 -1.51 6.97 3.55
N GLN A 29 -1.25 8.27 3.36
CA GLN A 29 0.10 8.77 3.15
C GLN A 29 0.93 8.62 4.43
N GLY A 30 2.16 8.13 4.29
CA GLY A 30 3.13 8.07 5.37
C GLY A 30 3.97 9.34 5.51
N ASN A 31 4.96 9.31 6.40
CA ASN A 31 5.87 10.44 6.58
C ASN A 31 6.83 10.53 5.38
N LEU A 32 7.07 11.75 4.89
CA LEU A 32 8.08 12.02 3.87
C LEU A 32 9.47 12.12 4.52
N GLU A 33 10.45 11.43 3.95
CA GLU A 33 11.86 11.48 4.36
C GLU A 33 12.67 12.14 3.26
N ASN A 34 13.47 13.16 3.61
CA ASN A 34 14.37 13.80 2.68
C ASN A 34 15.62 12.93 2.51
N THR A 35 15.83 12.41 1.30
CA THR A 35 16.99 11.58 0.96
C THR A 35 18.11 12.38 0.32
N GLY A 36 17.80 13.56 -0.24
CA GLY A 36 18.75 14.39 -0.97
C GLY A 36 19.19 13.83 -2.34
N ASN A 37 18.55 12.75 -2.82
CA ASN A 37 18.80 12.17 -4.13
C ASN A 37 17.84 12.75 -5.18
N ASP A 38 18.37 13.27 -6.28
CA ASP A 38 17.58 13.89 -7.34
C ASP A 38 16.58 12.93 -8.02
N LEU A 39 16.82 11.62 -7.96
CA LEU A 39 15.96 10.61 -8.58
C LEU A 39 14.89 10.06 -7.63
N ASP A 40 14.95 10.41 -6.35
CA ASP A 40 13.95 10.01 -5.38
C ASP A 40 12.76 10.95 -5.47
N LEU A 41 11.59 10.37 -5.70
CA LEU A 41 10.34 11.09 -5.87
C LEU A 41 9.32 10.63 -4.84
N SER A 42 8.59 11.59 -4.29
CA SER A 42 7.43 11.32 -3.45
C SER A 42 6.18 11.93 -4.07
N ILE A 43 5.06 11.27 -3.85
CA ILE A 43 3.74 11.76 -4.23
C ILE A 43 3.09 12.33 -2.98
N ASP A 44 2.84 13.64 -2.99
CA ASP A 44 2.05 14.29 -1.96
C ASP A 44 0.57 14.26 -2.32
N GLY A 45 -0.23 13.49 -1.57
CA GLY A 45 -1.64 13.24 -1.87
C GLY A 45 -1.92 11.87 -2.51
N HIS A 46 -2.82 11.84 -3.49
CA HIS A 46 -3.30 10.59 -4.10
C HIS A 46 -2.65 10.34 -5.47
N GLY A 47 -2.14 9.13 -5.67
CA GLY A 47 -1.59 8.71 -6.95
C GLY A 47 -0.64 7.53 -6.79
N PHE A 48 -0.37 6.88 -7.90
CA PHE A 48 0.62 5.81 -8.02
C PHE A 48 1.46 6.06 -9.27
N PHE A 49 2.76 5.79 -9.17
CA PHE A 49 3.64 5.65 -10.33
C PHE A 49 3.23 4.43 -11.13
N GLN A 50 3.30 4.57 -12.45
CA GLN A 50 3.04 3.47 -13.38
C GLN A 50 4.37 2.83 -13.76
N ILE A 51 4.48 1.52 -13.53
CA ILE A 51 5.71 0.77 -13.72
C ILE A 51 5.43 -0.32 -14.73
N LEU A 52 6.13 -0.29 -15.86
CA LEU A 52 6.05 -1.31 -16.89
C LEU A 52 6.85 -2.53 -16.46
N GLN A 53 6.15 -3.64 -16.24
CA GLN A 53 6.76 -4.91 -15.91
C GLN A 53 7.39 -5.55 -17.16
N PRO A 54 8.35 -6.49 -16.99
CA PRO A 54 8.97 -7.21 -18.11
C PRO A 54 7.99 -8.03 -18.96
N ASN A 55 6.80 -8.35 -18.43
CA ASN A 55 5.73 -9.05 -19.14
C ASN A 55 4.84 -8.11 -19.99
N GLY A 56 5.11 -6.80 -20.00
CA GLY A 56 4.33 -5.79 -20.70
C GLY A 56 3.08 -5.30 -19.96
N ILE A 57 2.82 -5.77 -18.73
CA ILE A 57 1.71 -5.32 -17.90
C ILE A 57 2.13 -4.10 -17.08
N VAL A 58 1.30 -3.06 -17.06
CA VAL A 58 1.52 -1.92 -16.17
C VAL A 58 1.14 -2.30 -14.75
N GLY A 59 2.12 -2.25 -13.86
CA GLY A 59 1.92 -2.26 -12.41
C GLY A 59 1.91 -0.84 -11.87
N TYR A 60 1.44 -0.70 -10.63
CA TYR A 60 1.30 0.57 -9.95
C TYR A 60 2.09 0.52 -8.65
N SER A 61 2.88 1.55 -8.36
CA SER A 61 3.68 1.63 -7.14
C SER A 61 3.58 3.01 -6.52
N ARG A 62 3.69 3.07 -5.19
CA ARG A 62 3.85 4.34 -4.47
C ARG A 62 5.32 4.59 -4.07
N ASP A 63 6.18 3.61 -4.33
CA ASP A 63 7.61 3.73 -4.18
C ASP A 63 8.17 4.58 -5.33
N GLY A 64 8.86 5.66 -4.99
CA GLY A 64 9.51 6.55 -5.95
C GLY A 64 11.03 6.55 -5.88
N HIS A 65 11.63 5.46 -5.38
CA HIS A 65 13.07 5.24 -5.48
C HIS A 65 13.45 4.77 -6.88
N PHE A 66 13.84 5.71 -7.74
CA PHE A 66 14.24 5.48 -9.12
C PHE A 66 15.76 5.55 -9.31
N ASN A 67 16.25 4.83 -10.30
CA ASN A 67 17.63 4.80 -10.76
C ASN A 67 17.66 4.87 -12.29
N ILE A 68 18.84 5.16 -12.85
CA ILE A 68 19.04 5.20 -14.30
C ILE A 68 19.73 3.92 -14.73
N ASP A 69 19.21 3.24 -15.76
CA ASP A 69 19.84 2.06 -16.34
C ASP A 69 20.97 2.42 -17.32
N GLY A 70 21.70 1.42 -17.82
CA GLY A 70 22.80 1.64 -18.78
C GLY A 70 22.38 2.25 -20.12
N MET A 71 21.09 2.28 -20.43
CA MET A 71 20.52 2.92 -21.63
C MET A 71 20.01 4.34 -21.36
N GLY A 72 20.14 4.84 -20.12
CA GLY A 72 19.67 6.17 -19.73
C GLY A 72 18.21 6.21 -19.31
N ARG A 73 17.56 5.07 -19.08
CA ARG A 73 16.12 5.01 -18.79
C ARG A 73 15.85 5.01 -17.29
N LEU A 74 14.76 5.64 -16.86
CA LEU A 74 14.31 5.57 -15.47
C LEU A 74 13.76 4.18 -15.14
N VAL A 75 14.38 3.54 -14.16
CA VAL A 75 14.00 2.22 -13.65
C VAL A 75 13.88 2.25 -12.13
N THR A 76 12.97 1.42 -11.61
CA THR A 76 12.90 1.08 -10.19
C THR A 76 14.16 0.32 -9.73
N ASN A 77 14.35 0.14 -8.41
CA ASN A 77 15.42 -0.69 -7.84
C ASN A 77 15.40 -2.16 -8.36
N ASP A 78 14.25 -2.62 -8.84
CA ASP A 78 14.06 -3.94 -9.43
C ASP A 78 14.33 -4.01 -10.94
N GLY A 79 14.74 -2.90 -11.55
CA GLY A 79 15.02 -2.80 -12.99
C GLY A 79 13.77 -2.69 -13.87
N MET A 80 12.58 -2.54 -13.27
CA MET A 80 11.34 -2.28 -14.01
C MET A 80 11.26 -0.82 -14.45
N LEU A 81 10.73 -0.56 -15.65
CA LEU A 81 10.72 0.76 -16.28
C LEU A 81 9.56 1.63 -15.76
N LEU A 82 9.77 2.94 -15.68
CA LEU A 82 8.68 3.90 -15.49
C LEU A 82 7.86 4.06 -16.78
N ASP A 83 6.54 4.19 -16.67
CA ASP A 83 5.62 4.44 -17.78
C ASP A 83 4.94 5.81 -17.61
N PRO A 84 4.99 6.73 -18.60
CA PRO A 84 5.73 6.63 -19.87
C PRO A 84 7.25 6.60 -19.67
N GLU A 85 7.96 5.94 -20.60
CA GLU A 85 9.42 5.84 -20.59
C GLU A 85 10.08 7.22 -20.72
N ILE A 86 11.02 7.51 -19.83
CA ILE A 86 11.81 8.75 -19.84
C ILE A 86 13.27 8.40 -20.03
N ASN A 87 13.86 8.94 -21.10
CA ASN A 87 15.25 8.71 -21.47
C ASN A 87 16.08 9.94 -21.13
N ILE A 88 16.99 9.75 -20.18
CA ILE A 88 17.93 10.76 -19.70
C ILE A 88 19.25 10.60 -20.48
N PRO A 89 19.67 11.61 -21.25
CA PRO A 89 20.95 11.60 -21.95
C PRO A 89 22.15 11.47 -21.01
N GLN A 90 23.23 10.82 -21.46
CA GLN A 90 24.44 10.66 -20.65
C GLN A 90 25.20 11.97 -20.39
N ASP A 91 24.91 13.02 -21.17
CA ASP A 91 25.51 14.35 -21.02
C ASP A 91 24.79 15.24 -19.99
N THR A 92 23.85 14.68 -19.20
CA THR A 92 23.13 15.40 -18.16
C THR A 92 23.98 15.64 -16.91
N ARG A 93 24.07 16.92 -16.50
CA ARG A 93 24.73 17.35 -15.26
C ARG A 93 23.79 17.30 -14.05
N LYS A 94 22.54 17.71 -14.23
CA LYS A 94 21.52 17.81 -13.17
C LYS A 94 20.15 17.45 -13.73
N ILE A 95 19.35 16.74 -12.96
CA ILE A 95 17.97 16.37 -13.27
C ILE A 95 17.07 17.14 -12.30
N GLU A 96 16.02 17.77 -12.82
CA GLU A 96 15.06 18.50 -12.03
C GLU A 96 13.65 18.09 -12.45
N VAL A 97 12.87 17.64 -11.47
CA VAL A 97 11.48 17.19 -11.69
C VAL A 97 10.54 18.23 -11.12
N GLY A 98 9.71 18.81 -11.98
CA GLY A 98 8.67 19.76 -11.59
C GLY A 98 7.56 19.11 -10.77
N PHE A 99 6.81 19.94 -10.03
CA PHE A 99 5.65 19.49 -9.25
C PHE A 99 4.51 18.92 -10.12
N ASP A 100 4.49 19.31 -11.39
CA ASP A 100 3.61 18.86 -12.48
C ASP A 100 4.10 17.55 -13.13
N GLY A 101 5.24 17.02 -12.68
CA GLY A 101 5.87 15.82 -13.23
C GLY A 101 6.72 16.04 -14.46
N THR A 102 6.90 17.28 -14.93
CA THR A 102 7.80 17.56 -16.04
C THR A 102 9.25 17.31 -15.63
N VAL A 103 9.93 16.40 -16.33
CA VAL A 103 11.35 16.09 -16.11
C VAL A 103 12.19 16.96 -17.03
N THR A 104 13.00 17.81 -16.40
CA THR A 104 13.93 18.70 -17.08
C THR A 104 15.37 18.32 -16.78
N VAL A 105 16.23 18.43 -17.78
CA VAL A 105 17.64 18.10 -17.66
C VAL A 105 18.50 19.30 -18.04
N PHE A 106 19.60 19.46 -17.33
CA PHE A 106 20.64 20.44 -17.66
C PHE A 106 21.81 19.71 -18.31
N LEU A 107 22.00 19.89 -19.60
CA LEU A 107 23.15 19.34 -20.33
C LEU A 107 24.44 20.10 -19.98
N ARG A 108 25.58 19.47 -20.23
CA ARG A 108 26.91 19.99 -19.85
C ARG A 108 27.25 21.35 -20.47
N ASP A 109 26.75 21.62 -21.68
CA ASP A 109 27.15 22.77 -22.51
C ASP A 109 26.07 23.87 -22.61
N GLU A 110 24.84 23.62 -22.16
CA GLU A 110 23.74 24.58 -22.23
C GLU A 110 23.26 25.00 -20.84
N THR A 111 23.04 26.30 -20.66
CA THR A 111 22.50 26.87 -19.41
C THR A 111 20.97 26.78 -19.35
N MET A 112 20.31 26.46 -20.47
CA MET A 112 18.85 26.38 -20.55
C MET A 112 18.39 24.94 -20.32
N PRO A 113 17.40 24.70 -19.44
CA PRO A 113 16.87 23.36 -19.22
C PRO A 113 16.09 22.87 -20.44
N GLU A 114 16.29 21.61 -20.82
CA GLU A 114 15.49 20.91 -21.82
C GLU A 114 14.50 19.96 -21.12
N ALA A 115 13.23 20.00 -21.53
CA ALA A 115 12.21 19.08 -21.02
C ALA A 115 12.22 17.79 -21.84
N ILE A 116 12.54 16.67 -21.20
CA ILE A 116 12.68 15.35 -21.85
C ILE A 116 11.41 14.50 -21.79
N GLY A 117 10.50 14.82 -20.86
CA GLY A 117 9.24 14.09 -20.70
C GLY A 117 8.47 14.51 -19.46
N SER A 118 7.33 13.87 -19.23
CA SER A 118 6.50 14.09 -18.06
C SER A 118 6.11 12.77 -17.41
N ILE A 119 6.26 12.67 -16.10
CA ILE A 119 5.78 11.53 -15.30
C ILE A 119 4.27 11.66 -15.15
N GLN A 120 3.55 10.59 -15.43
CA GLN A 120 2.10 10.53 -15.24
C GLN A 120 1.77 9.65 -14.03
N LEU A 121 0.76 10.06 -13.27
CA LEU A 121 0.28 9.30 -12.12
C LEU A 121 -1.04 8.64 -12.45
N ALA A 122 -1.25 7.47 -11.88
CA ALA A 122 -2.52 6.76 -11.93
C ALA A 122 -3.23 6.84 -10.59
N ARG A 123 -4.53 7.15 -10.61
CA ARG A 123 -5.42 6.99 -9.45
C ARG A 123 -6.50 5.96 -9.72
N PHE A 124 -6.98 5.37 -8.65
CA PHE A 124 -8.08 4.41 -8.66
C PHE A 124 -9.25 4.95 -7.83
N GLN A 125 -10.48 4.60 -8.22
CA GLN A 125 -11.65 4.90 -7.41
C GLN A 125 -11.62 4.12 -6.09
N ASN A 126 -11.16 2.86 -6.13
CA ASN A 126 -11.04 2.00 -4.97
C ASN A 126 -9.62 1.40 -4.87
N PRO A 127 -8.68 2.05 -4.17
CA PRO A 127 -7.33 1.52 -3.97
C PRO A 127 -7.30 0.16 -3.25
N ALA A 128 -8.26 -0.13 -2.37
CA ALA A 128 -8.32 -1.40 -1.64
C ALA A 128 -8.57 -2.61 -2.54
N GLY A 129 -9.12 -2.39 -3.74
CA GLY A 129 -9.30 -3.44 -4.76
C GLY A 129 -8.01 -3.83 -5.50
N LEU A 130 -6.91 -3.12 -5.28
CA LEU A 130 -5.63 -3.43 -5.91
C LEU A 130 -5.04 -4.72 -5.35
N THR A 131 -4.56 -5.60 -6.23
CA THR A 131 -3.89 -6.83 -5.80
C THR A 131 -2.38 -6.59 -5.72
N PRO A 132 -1.72 -6.86 -4.58
CA PRO A 132 -0.27 -6.73 -4.47
C PRO A 132 0.42 -7.86 -5.26
N LEU A 133 1.40 -7.50 -6.11
CA LEU A 133 2.27 -8.44 -6.82
C LEU A 133 3.59 -8.71 -6.05
N GLY A 134 3.83 -7.97 -4.96
CA GLY A 134 5.09 -7.95 -4.23
C GLY A 134 5.95 -6.73 -4.60
N LYS A 135 7.05 -6.50 -3.87
CA LYS A 135 7.99 -5.38 -4.14
C LYS A 135 7.30 -4.00 -4.23
N ASN A 136 6.31 -3.76 -3.38
CA ASN A 136 5.46 -2.56 -3.39
C ASN A 136 4.67 -2.31 -4.68
N LEU A 137 4.60 -3.29 -5.58
CA LEU A 137 3.86 -3.23 -6.83
C LEU A 137 2.43 -3.76 -6.66
N TYR A 138 1.52 -3.12 -7.35
CA TYR A 138 0.10 -3.41 -7.40
C TYR A 138 -0.37 -3.61 -8.83
N VAL A 139 -1.37 -4.46 -9.02
CA VAL A 139 -2.07 -4.62 -10.31
C VAL A 139 -3.54 -4.24 -10.14
N SER A 140 -4.10 -3.63 -11.18
CA SER A 140 -5.51 -3.28 -11.21
C SER A 140 -6.39 -4.52 -11.31
N THR A 141 -7.54 -4.47 -10.67
CA THR A 141 -8.56 -5.51 -10.73
C THR A 141 -9.92 -4.90 -11.09
N PRO A 142 -10.92 -5.70 -11.46
CA PRO A 142 -12.29 -5.19 -11.62
C PRO A 142 -12.83 -4.51 -10.34
N ALA A 143 -12.33 -4.87 -9.16
CA ALA A 143 -12.75 -4.28 -7.89
C ALA A 143 -12.10 -2.91 -7.60
N SER A 144 -10.92 -2.62 -8.18
CA SER A 144 -10.28 -1.30 -8.05
C SER A 144 -10.87 -0.26 -9.01
N GLY A 145 -11.51 -0.73 -10.07
CA GLY A 145 -11.88 0.07 -11.23
C GLY A 145 -10.71 0.33 -12.18
N ASN A 146 -10.98 1.08 -13.23
CA ASN A 146 -9.96 1.45 -14.23
C ASN A 146 -9.02 2.53 -13.69
N ALA A 147 -7.76 2.49 -14.12
CA ALA A 147 -6.79 3.53 -13.81
C ALA A 147 -7.17 4.84 -14.51
N ILE A 148 -7.24 5.93 -13.76
CA ILE A 148 -7.37 7.28 -14.29
C ILE A 148 -5.97 7.87 -14.28
N VAL A 149 -5.40 8.04 -15.47
CA VAL A 149 -4.04 8.54 -15.67
C VAL A 149 -4.12 10.03 -15.99
N ASP A 150 -3.38 10.85 -15.25
CA ASP A 150 -3.28 12.29 -15.46
C ASP A 150 -1.93 12.82 -14.96
N ALA A 151 -1.61 14.06 -15.29
CA ALA A 151 -0.43 14.74 -14.77
C ALA A 151 -0.54 14.97 -13.24
N PRO A 152 0.58 14.90 -12.50
CA PRO A 152 0.65 15.36 -11.11
C PRO A 152 0.07 16.77 -10.93
N GLY A 153 -0.71 16.97 -9.87
CA GLY A 153 -1.38 18.24 -9.58
C GLY A 153 -2.61 18.55 -10.44
N ALA A 154 -2.92 17.77 -11.48
CA ALA A 154 -4.15 17.88 -12.26
C ALA A 154 -5.26 16.97 -11.69
N SER A 155 -6.53 17.30 -11.93
CA SER A 155 -7.69 16.41 -11.69
C SER A 155 -7.75 15.69 -10.32
N SER A 156 -7.38 16.40 -9.24
CA SER A 156 -7.30 15.87 -7.86
C SER A 156 -6.24 14.77 -7.65
N MET A 157 -5.24 14.73 -8.51
CA MET A 157 -4.01 13.96 -8.34
C MET A 157 -3.06 14.69 -7.40
N GLY A 158 -2.24 13.92 -6.68
CA GLY A 158 -1.15 14.45 -5.86
C GLY A 158 -0.07 15.16 -6.68
N THR A 159 0.71 16.00 -6.02
CA THR A 159 1.87 16.67 -6.61
C THR A 159 3.14 15.88 -6.37
N LEU A 160 4.14 16.02 -7.24
CA LEU A 160 5.44 15.39 -7.05
C LEU A 160 6.39 16.32 -6.27
N THR A 161 7.14 15.74 -5.35
CA THR A 161 8.25 16.42 -4.68
C THR A 161 9.52 15.60 -4.85
N GLN A 162 10.55 16.23 -5.43
CA GLN A 162 11.87 15.66 -5.67
C GLN A 162 12.74 15.66 -4.40
N GLY A 163 13.57 14.63 -4.22
CA GLY A 163 14.50 14.50 -3.10
C GLY A 163 13.87 13.90 -1.85
N PHE A 164 12.66 13.36 -1.96
CA PHE A 164 11.92 12.78 -0.85
C PHE A 164 11.40 11.40 -1.20
N LEU A 165 11.41 10.50 -0.22
CA LEU A 165 10.74 9.20 -0.29
C LEU A 165 9.62 9.14 0.75
N GLU A 166 8.55 8.43 0.41
CA GLU A 166 7.46 8.16 1.33
C GLU A 166 7.78 6.94 2.20
N ARG A 167 7.81 7.13 3.52
CA ARG A 167 7.97 6.03 4.48
C ARG A 167 6.65 5.33 4.72
N SER A 168 6.71 4.11 5.25
CA SER A 168 5.52 3.38 5.71
C SER A 168 4.70 4.22 6.69
N ASN A 169 3.38 4.19 6.51
CA ASN A 169 2.38 4.76 7.42
C ASN A 169 2.17 3.92 8.70
N VAL A 170 3.13 3.06 9.06
CA VAL A 170 3.00 2.09 10.15
C VAL A 170 3.71 2.60 11.39
N SER A 171 3.00 2.63 12.52
CA SER A 171 3.57 2.96 13.82
C SER A 171 4.00 1.70 14.57
N LEU A 172 5.30 1.55 14.82
CA LEU A 172 5.85 0.39 15.54
C LEU A 172 5.25 0.22 16.93
N VAL A 173 4.97 1.32 17.63
CA VAL A 173 4.42 1.26 19.00
C VAL A 173 2.99 0.71 18.98
N GLU A 174 2.17 1.17 18.04
CA GLU A 174 0.80 0.72 17.88
C GLU A 174 0.75 -0.76 17.46
N GLU A 175 1.58 -1.15 16.50
CA GLU A 175 1.67 -2.55 16.06
C GLU A 175 2.17 -3.48 17.17
N MET A 176 3.11 -3.05 18.02
CA MET A 176 3.52 -3.83 19.18
C MET A 176 2.38 -4.01 20.19
N VAL A 177 1.57 -2.98 20.43
CA VAL A 177 0.39 -3.09 21.31
C VAL A 177 -0.63 -4.04 20.69
N ASN A 178 -0.93 -3.92 19.39
CA ASN A 178 -1.84 -4.81 18.68
C ASN A 178 -1.38 -6.27 18.67
N MET A 179 -0.07 -6.50 18.56
CA MET A 179 0.51 -7.83 18.70
C MET A 179 0.32 -8.37 20.12
N ILE A 180 0.58 -7.57 21.15
CA ILE A 180 0.41 -7.98 22.55
C ILE A 180 -1.06 -8.28 22.87
N THR A 181 -2.00 -7.45 22.41
CA THR A 181 -3.44 -7.72 22.60
C THR A 181 -3.87 -8.99 21.88
N SER A 182 -3.37 -9.24 20.67
CA SER A 182 -3.61 -10.47 19.92
C SER A 182 -3.05 -11.70 20.63
N GLN A 183 -1.83 -11.60 21.20
CA GLN A 183 -1.22 -12.67 21.99
C GLN A 183 -2.04 -12.96 23.26
N ARG A 184 -2.49 -11.92 23.99
CA ARG A 184 -3.37 -12.08 25.15
C ARG A 184 -4.71 -12.72 24.78
N ALA A 185 -5.31 -12.33 23.66
CA ALA A 185 -6.52 -12.96 23.16
C ALA A 185 -6.31 -14.45 22.86
N TYR A 186 -5.18 -14.81 22.25
CA TYR A 186 -4.80 -16.21 22.02
C TYR A 186 -4.57 -16.99 23.32
N GLU A 187 -3.91 -16.39 24.32
CA GLU A 187 -3.75 -16.99 25.65
C GLU A 187 -5.10 -17.27 26.32
N VAL A 188 -6.02 -16.29 26.29
CA VAL A 188 -7.38 -16.43 26.85
C VAL A 188 -8.14 -17.56 26.15
N ASN A 189 -8.10 -17.60 24.82
CA ASN A 189 -8.74 -18.66 24.04
C ASN A 189 -8.16 -20.05 24.36
N SER A 190 -6.83 -20.15 24.49
CA SER A 190 -6.17 -21.40 24.86
C SER A 190 -6.55 -21.86 26.28
N LYS A 191 -6.69 -20.91 27.21
CA LYS A 191 -7.09 -21.21 28.59
C LYS A 191 -8.55 -21.63 28.70
N ALA A 192 -9.43 -21.04 27.89
CA ALA A 192 -10.83 -21.48 27.79
C ALA A 192 -10.95 -22.93 27.28
N ILE A 193 -10.12 -23.32 26.31
CA ILE A 193 -10.04 -24.71 25.83
C ILE A 193 -9.56 -25.64 26.94
N GLN A 194 -8.48 -25.27 27.65
CA GLN A 194 -7.98 -26.06 28.77
C GLN A 194 -9.02 -26.26 29.89
N SER A 195 -9.78 -25.22 30.23
CA SER A 195 -10.87 -25.33 31.21
C SER A 195 -12.00 -26.23 30.72
N ALA A 196 -12.34 -26.18 29.43
CA ALA A 196 -13.31 -27.10 28.84
C ALA A 196 -12.82 -28.56 28.92
N ASP A 197 -11.54 -28.81 28.59
CA ASP A 197 -10.92 -30.14 28.68
C ASP A 197 -10.87 -30.66 30.12
N GLU A 198 -10.58 -29.79 31.09
CA GLU A 198 -10.57 -30.15 32.51
C GLU A 198 -11.98 -30.52 33.01
N MET A 199 -13.01 -29.77 32.59
CA MET A 199 -14.40 -30.14 32.88
C MET A 199 -14.76 -31.49 32.25
N LEU A 200 -14.41 -31.72 30.99
CA LEU A 200 -14.64 -33.00 30.31
C LEU A 200 -13.95 -34.17 31.03
N LYS A 201 -12.72 -33.98 31.50
CA LYS A 201 -11.97 -34.97 32.27
C LYS A 201 -12.66 -35.28 33.60
N ASN A 202 -13.14 -34.26 34.31
CA ASN A 202 -13.88 -34.46 35.56
C ASN A 202 -15.20 -35.19 35.35
N THR A 203 -15.95 -34.86 34.30
CA THR A 203 -17.17 -35.60 33.94
C THR A 203 -16.89 -37.07 33.62
N ASN A 204 -15.80 -37.37 32.91
CA ASN A 204 -15.41 -38.76 32.62
C ASN A 204 -15.11 -39.55 33.90
N ASN A 205 -14.40 -38.93 34.85
CA ASN A 205 -14.08 -39.57 36.13
C ASN A 205 -15.32 -39.82 37.02
N LEU A 206 -16.40 -39.05 36.85
CA LEU A 206 -17.67 -39.25 37.58
C LEU A 206 -18.47 -40.46 37.08
N VAL A 207 -18.21 -40.95 35.87
CA VAL A 207 -18.92 -42.09 35.27
C VAL A 207 -18.27 -43.43 35.63
N ARG A 208 -17.11 -43.43 36.29
CA ARG A 208 -16.44 -44.62 36.85
C ARG A 208 -16.80 -44.83 38.32
#